data_AF-K9YWX8-F1
#
_entry.id   AF-K9YWX8-F1
#
_cell.length_a   1.000
_cell.length_b   1.000
_cell.length_c   1.000
_cell.angle_alpha   90.00
_cell.angle_beta   90.00
_cell.angle_gamma   90.00
#
_symmetry.space_group_name_H-M   'P 1'
#
loop_
_entity.id
_entity.type
_entity.pdbx_description
1 polymer ?
#
loop_
_entity_poly.entity_id
_entity_poly.type
_entity_poly.pdbx_seq_one_letter_code
_entity_poly.pdbx_strand_id
1 'polypeptide(L)'
;MAELFVTSNGETLDGTNENDILEATGFSGTILNGLEGNDELFAGTDGTLNGGVGDDILDATVGGGGNTLNGEGGNDTLFGKESDILDAGEGTDRLFTDGAGDNTYTGGAGSDQFWLAASDIPNIPNRVTDFSQGEDVLGIGGLDGTVDSFADVTVTEAGGNTTVAIENGDTPLATLEGFTGELTADDFAIVSADEPPVDEAPTVEEATFEVEEESAVGTEVGTVTATDAEGDDLTFAISGDLDVDGDGEAAFAIDQTGLITVNDSDDIDFETQQSFDFEVTAEDTNGNIGTGNVTVDLINDPADDPEPGELQSDFNGDGLVNLNDLGVFAAAFGTSDGDDNFNASADLTGDGLVNLNDLGIFASEFGASA
;
A
#
# COMPACT_ATOMS: atom_id res chain seq x y z
N MET A 1 -6.84 2.27 -37.38
CA MET A 1 -5.46 2.00 -36.91
C MET A 1 -4.64 1.35 -37.98
N ALA A 2 -4.22 2.21 -38.91
CA ALA A 2 -3.08 1.97 -39.78
C ALA A 2 -1.79 2.44 -39.09
N GLU A 3 -0.68 1.86 -39.51
CA GLU A 3 0.66 2.26 -39.09
C GLU A 3 1.45 2.55 -40.37
N LEU A 4 1.94 3.78 -40.50
CA LEU A 4 2.47 4.35 -41.73
C LEU A 4 3.82 5.00 -41.47
N PHE A 5 4.76 4.83 -42.41
CA PHE A 5 6.14 5.28 -42.24
C PHE A 5 6.56 6.12 -43.44
N VAL A 6 7.22 7.25 -43.15
CA VAL A 6 7.95 8.01 -44.16
C VAL A 6 9.14 7.19 -44.68
N THR A 7 9.49 7.36 -45.95
CA THR A 7 10.62 6.67 -46.61
C THR A 7 11.71 7.61 -47.10
N SER A 8 11.49 8.93 -47.04
CA SER A 8 12.42 9.93 -47.55
C SER A 8 12.25 11.31 -46.89
N ASN A 9 13.31 12.11 -46.88
CA ASN A 9 13.26 13.50 -46.41
C ASN A 9 12.29 14.32 -47.28
N GLY A 10 11.55 15.25 -46.66
CA GLY A 10 10.62 16.12 -47.37
C GLY A 10 9.31 15.44 -47.78
N GLU A 11 9.09 14.18 -47.38
CA GLU A 11 7.89 13.42 -47.73
C GLU A 11 6.68 13.91 -46.95
N THR A 12 5.53 13.95 -47.63
CA THR A 12 4.23 14.12 -46.99
C THR A 12 3.57 12.75 -46.86
N LEU A 13 3.16 12.41 -45.65
CA LEU A 13 2.45 11.19 -45.32
C LEU A 13 1.07 11.54 -44.77
N ASP A 14 0.04 11.07 -45.47
CA ASP A 14 -1.35 11.24 -45.06
C ASP A 14 -1.84 9.93 -44.41
N GLY A 15 -2.47 10.07 -43.24
CA GLY A 15 -3.23 9.03 -42.57
C GLY A 15 -4.58 8.76 -43.24
N THR A 16 -5.51 8.28 -42.45
CA THR A 16 -6.89 7.97 -42.81
C THR A 16 -7.85 8.75 -41.91
N ASN A 17 -9.16 8.48 -41.99
CA ASN A 17 -10.13 9.10 -41.07
C ASN A 17 -10.39 8.21 -39.84
N GLU A 18 -9.46 7.32 -39.52
CA GLU A 18 -9.46 6.50 -38.33
C GLU A 18 -8.16 6.77 -37.58
N ASN A 19 -8.12 6.50 -36.28
CA ASN A 19 -6.90 6.56 -35.48
C ASN A 19 -5.74 5.86 -36.18
N ASP A 20 -4.60 6.52 -36.33
CA ASP A 20 -3.43 6.05 -37.06
C ASP A 20 -2.14 6.33 -36.28
N ILE A 21 -1.06 5.63 -36.67
CA ILE A 21 0.29 5.89 -36.20
C ILE A 21 1.13 6.28 -37.42
N LEU A 22 1.69 7.50 -37.41
CA LEU A 22 2.51 8.04 -38.49
C LEU A 22 3.92 8.32 -37.98
N GLU A 23 4.94 7.71 -38.58
CA GLU A 23 6.32 7.84 -38.12
C GLU A 23 7.27 8.43 -39.18
N ALA A 24 8.00 9.47 -38.79
CA ALA A 24 9.04 10.13 -39.58
C ALA A 24 10.43 10.12 -38.92
N THR A 25 10.62 9.33 -37.86
CA THR A 25 11.88 9.25 -37.10
C THR A 25 13.09 9.06 -38.02
N GLY A 26 14.09 9.93 -37.89
CA GLY A 26 15.34 9.89 -38.67
C GLY A 26 15.26 10.52 -40.07
N PHE A 27 14.11 11.08 -40.47
CA PHE A 27 13.96 11.89 -41.66
C PHE A 27 13.88 13.38 -41.31
N SER A 28 14.02 14.25 -42.30
CA SER A 28 13.98 15.71 -42.09
C SER A 28 12.95 16.39 -43.01
N GLY A 29 12.29 17.45 -42.54
CA GLY A 29 11.41 18.27 -43.36
C GLY A 29 10.12 17.57 -43.79
N THR A 30 9.71 16.53 -43.07
CA THR A 30 8.53 15.72 -43.39
C THR A 30 7.24 16.42 -42.98
N ILE A 31 6.13 16.04 -43.60
CA ILE A 31 4.79 16.51 -43.21
C ILE A 31 3.94 15.28 -42.91
N LEU A 32 3.44 15.18 -41.68
CA LEU A 32 2.53 14.11 -41.25
C LEU A 32 1.14 14.71 -41.07
N ASN A 33 0.11 14.10 -41.68
CA ASN A 33 -1.28 14.55 -41.56
C ASN A 33 -2.13 13.38 -41.01
N GLY A 34 -2.61 13.50 -39.77
CA GLY A 34 -3.48 12.51 -39.11
C GLY A 34 -4.88 12.45 -39.72
N LEU A 35 -5.51 13.62 -39.88
CA LEU A 35 -6.85 13.87 -40.46
C LEU A 35 -7.99 13.80 -39.44
N GLU A 36 -8.79 12.72 -39.42
CA GLU A 36 -9.85 12.53 -38.42
C GLU A 36 -9.49 11.27 -37.62
N GLY A 37 -9.79 11.26 -36.33
CA GLY A 37 -9.41 10.15 -35.45
C GLY A 37 -8.44 10.63 -34.38
N ASN A 38 -8.14 9.75 -33.43
CA ASN A 38 -7.14 10.03 -32.40
C ASN A 38 -5.83 9.39 -32.83
N ASP A 39 -4.91 10.19 -33.34
CA ASP A 39 -3.70 9.77 -34.04
C ASP A 39 -2.45 9.94 -33.18
N GLU A 40 -1.41 9.15 -33.48
CA GLU A 40 -0.08 9.28 -32.90
C GLU A 40 0.93 9.62 -34.01
N LEU A 41 1.49 10.82 -33.97
CA LEU A 41 2.41 11.34 -34.99
C LEU A 41 3.80 11.53 -34.38
N PHE A 42 4.82 10.92 -35.00
CA PHE A 42 6.21 10.98 -34.53
C PHE A 42 7.11 11.70 -35.54
N ALA A 43 7.68 12.83 -35.14
CA ALA A 43 8.48 13.69 -35.99
C ALA A 43 9.92 13.19 -36.21
N GLY A 44 10.50 13.64 -37.32
CA GLY A 44 11.95 13.73 -37.49
C GLY A 44 12.46 15.12 -37.09
N THR A 45 13.49 15.65 -37.77
CA THR A 45 13.94 17.05 -37.58
C THR A 45 13.22 18.00 -38.56
N ASP A 46 12.97 19.25 -38.17
CA ASP A 46 12.36 20.28 -39.06
C ASP A 46 11.02 19.83 -39.70
N GLY A 47 10.28 18.93 -39.04
CA GLY A 47 9.04 18.36 -39.54
C GLY A 47 7.80 19.21 -39.24
N THR A 48 6.69 18.88 -39.90
CA THR A 48 5.36 19.40 -39.57
C THR A 48 4.44 18.24 -39.25
N LEU A 49 3.82 18.26 -38.08
CA LEU A 49 2.82 17.30 -37.63
C LEU A 49 1.49 18.04 -37.57
N ASN A 50 0.46 17.50 -38.23
CA ASN A 50 -0.90 18.01 -38.19
C ASN A 50 -1.79 16.87 -37.68
N GLY A 51 -2.30 16.97 -36.45
CA GLY A 51 -3.19 15.98 -35.85
C GLY A 51 -4.51 15.93 -36.61
N GLY A 52 -5.24 17.04 -36.57
CA GLY A 52 -6.49 17.22 -37.30
C GLY A 52 -7.66 17.23 -36.33
N VAL A 53 -8.70 16.45 -36.61
CA VAL A 53 -9.87 16.36 -35.72
C VAL A 53 -9.80 15.08 -34.90
N GLY A 54 -9.69 15.22 -33.59
CA GLY A 54 -9.63 14.12 -32.62
C GLY A 54 -8.70 14.48 -31.46
N ASP A 55 -8.60 13.59 -30.48
CA ASP A 55 -7.64 13.80 -29.38
C ASP A 55 -6.31 13.13 -29.78
N ASP A 56 -5.34 13.92 -30.24
CA ASP A 56 -4.12 13.45 -30.88
C ASP A 56 -2.89 13.51 -29.96
N ILE A 57 -1.87 12.70 -30.29
CA ILE A 57 -0.54 12.75 -29.69
C ILE A 57 0.47 13.10 -30.77
N LEU A 58 1.12 14.25 -30.63
CA LEU A 58 2.16 14.71 -31.55
C LEU A 58 3.50 14.75 -30.79
N ASP A 59 4.47 13.95 -31.21
CA ASP A 59 5.75 13.79 -30.51
C ASP A 59 6.94 14.09 -31.44
N ALA A 60 7.73 15.10 -31.06
CA ALA A 60 8.96 15.50 -31.72
C ALA A 60 10.23 15.33 -30.86
N THR A 61 10.13 14.71 -29.68
CA THR A 61 11.23 14.58 -28.70
C THR A 61 12.45 13.81 -29.25
N VAL A 62 12.20 12.76 -30.05
CA VAL A 62 13.24 11.95 -30.71
C VAL A 62 13.80 12.67 -31.93
N GLY A 63 12.96 13.46 -32.60
CA GLY A 63 13.23 14.14 -33.87
C GLY A 63 14.27 15.25 -33.78
N GLY A 64 14.55 15.80 -32.60
CA GLY A 64 15.36 17.02 -32.46
C GLY A 64 14.50 18.28 -32.61
N GLY A 65 15.12 19.46 -32.67
CA GLY A 65 14.38 20.72 -32.77
C GLY A 65 13.96 21.20 -34.16
N GLY A 66 13.18 22.29 -34.20
CA GLY A 66 12.78 23.02 -35.41
C GLY A 66 11.46 22.56 -36.04
N ASN A 67 10.69 21.74 -35.34
CA ASN A 67 9.42 21.17 -35.78
C ASN A 67 8.25 22.14 -35.56
N THR A 68 7.16 21.88 -36.28
CA THR A 68 5.86 22.52 -36.09
C THR A 68 4.83 21.44 -35.78
N LEU A 69 4.21 21.50 -34.61
CA LEU A 69 3.19 20.56 -34.15
C LEU A 69 1.87 21.33 -34.08
N ASN A 70 0.90 20.93 -34.90
CA ASN A 70 -0.44 21.51 -34.96
C ASN A 70 -1.45 20.45 -34.51
N GLY A 71 -2.06 20.61 -33.32
CA GLY A 71 -3.12 19.70 -32.83
C GLY A 71 -4.41 19.85 -33.65
N GLU A 72 -4.78 21.10 -33.93
CA GLU A 72 -5.99 21.53 -34.63
C GLU A 72 -7.26 21.44 -33.78
N GLY A 73 -7.97 20.33 -33.70
CA GLY A 73 -9.25 20.27 -33.00
C GLY A 73 -9.48 19.00 -32.20
N GLY A 74 -9.66 19.13 -30.90
CA GLY A 74 -9.79 18.04 -29.95
C GLY A 74 -8.92 18.32 -28.72
N ASN A 75 -8.71 17.36 -27.83
CA ASN A 75 -7.87 17.57 -26.65
C ASN A 75 -6.52 16.90 -26.88
N ASP A 76 -5.57 17.67 -27.36
CA ASP A 76 -4.31 17.18 -27.90
C ASP A 76 -3.20 17.17 -26.85
N THR A 77 -2.23 16.28 -27.06
CA THR A 77 -0.98 16.27 -26.29
C THR A 77 0.20 16.42 -27.23
N LEU A 78 0.91 17.54 -27.10
CA LEU A 78 2.04 17.88 -27.95
C LEU A 78 3.34 17.80 -27.14
N PHE A 79 4.32 17.05 -27.63
CA PHE A 79 5.65 16.92 -27.06
C PHE A 79 6.69 17.49 -28.03
N GLY A 80 7.21 18.66 -27.71
CA GLY A 80 8.37 19.26 -28.38
C GLY A 80 9.68 19.02 -27.63
N LYS A 81 10.76 19.48 -28.24
CA LYS A 81 12.12 19.47 -27.74
C LYS A 81 12.67 20.90 -27.69
N GLU A 82 13.62 21.26 -28.55
CA GLU A 82 14.18 22.62 -28.62
C GLU A 82 13.74 23.35 -29.89
N SER A 83 13.55 24.68 -29.84
CA SER A 83 13.24 25.51 -31.02
C SER A 83 12.01 25.05 -31.84
N ASP A 84 11.05 24.39 -31.21
CA ASP A 84 9.81 23.92 -31.84
C ASP A 84 8.68 24.96 -31.73
N ILE A 85 7.70 24.83 -32.60
CA ILE A 85 6.43 25.57 -32.57
C ILE A 85 5.33 24.56 -32.26
N LEU A 86 4.64 24.76 -31.15
CA LEU A 86 3.50 23.95 -30.72
C LEU A 86 2.25 24.84 -30.74
N ASP A 87 1.28 24.48 -31.57
CA ASP A 87 -0.02 25.13 -31.72
C ASP A 87 -1.11 24.07 -31.50
N ALA A 88 -1.73 24.07 -30.32
CA ALA A 88 -2.62 22.98 -29.94
C ALA A 88 -4.00 23.12 -30.60
N GLY A 89 -4.62 24.30 -30.55
CA GLY A 89 -5.81 24.61 -31.36
C GLY A 89 -7.07 24.74 -30.52
N GLU A 90 -8.15 24.07 -30.90
CA GLU A 90 -9.42 24.12 -30.15
C GLU A 90 -9.51 22.90 -29.24
N GLY A 91 -9.59 23.07 -27.91
CA GLY A 91 -9.37 21.91 -27.06
C GLY A 91 -9.25 22.15 -25.57
N THR A 92 -8.60 21.21 -24.92
CA THR A 92 -8.11 21.33 -23.54
C THR A 92 -6.81 20.58 -23.57
N ASP A 93 -5.77 21.32 -23.92
CA ASP A 93 -4.58 20.73 -24.50
C ASP A 93 -3.43 20.71 -23.51
N ARG A 94 -2.45 19.86 -23.79
CA ARG A 94 -1.22 19.78 -22.99
C ARG A 94 -0.01 19.88 -23.89
N LEU A 95 0.78 20.92 -23.67
CA LEU A 95 1.96 21.20 -24.44
C LEU A 95 3.18 21.04 -23.53
N PHE A 96 4.04 20.08 -23.86
CA PHE A 96 5.26 19.75 -23.15
C PHE A 96 6.47 20.01 -24.03
N THR A 97 7.54 20.58 -23.46
CA THR A 97 8.85 20.56 -24.12
C THR A 97 9.93 20.14 -23.14
N ASP A 98 10.87 19.32 -23.60
CA ASP A 98 12.11 19.01 -22.90
C ASP A 98 13.33 19.73 -23.53
N GLY A 99 14.51 19.59 -22.92
CA GLY A 99 15.75 20.06 -23.54
C GLY A 99 16.02 21.57 -23.45
N ALA A 100 16.62 22.14 -24.51
CA ALA A 100 17.31 23.43 -24.43
C ALA A 100 16.39 24.68 -24.44
N GLY A 101 15.10 24.51 -24.72
CA GLY A 101 14.12 25.60 -24.82
C GLY A 101 14.08 26.30 -26.18
N ASP A 102 13.79 27.61 -26.20
CA ASP A 102 13.46 28.42 -27.40
C ASP A 102 12.18 27.96 -28.14
N ASN A 103 11.27 27.30 -27.43
CA ASN A 103 10.01 26.84 -28.01
C ASN A 103 8.95 27.94 -28.00
N THR A 104 8.02 27.88 -28.96
CA THR A 104 6.82 28.73 -29.00
C THR A 104 5.58 27.89 -28.75
N TYR A 105 4.82 28.26 -27.74
CA TYR A 105 3.56 27.67 -27.34
C TYR A 105 2.37 28.55 -27.72
N THR A 106 1.35 27.94 -28.30
CA THR A 106 0.03 28.51 -28.55
C THR A 106 -1.00 27.48 -28.11
N GLY A 107 -1.81 27.80 -27.11
CA GLY A 107 -2.85 26.89 -26.62
C GLY A 107 -4.05 26.90 -27.55
N GLY A 108 -4.47 28.11 -27.94
CA GLY A 108 -5.64 28.34 -28.77
C GLY A 108 -6.88 28.58 -27.91
N ALA A 109 -7.95 27.83 -28.15
CA ALA A 109 -9.22 28.01 -27.48
C ALA A 109 -9.47 26.87 -26.49
N GLY A 110 -9.84 27.23 -25.25
CA GLY A 110 -10.14 26.26 -24.21
C GLY A 110 -9.11 26.32 -23.08
N SER A 111 -9.17 25.35 -22.17
CA SER A 111 -8.38 25.37 -20.93
C SER A 111 -7.07 24.60 -21.09
N ASP A 112 -5.98 25.29 -21.37
CA ASP A 112 -4.74 24.65 -21.81
C ASP A 112 -3.67 24.59 -20.72
N GLN A 113 -2.71 23.67 -20.90
CA GLN A 113 -1.57 23.50 -20.01
C GLN A 113 -0.25 23.70 -20.76
N PHE A 114 0.51 24.72 -20.35
CA PHE A 114 1.83 25.02 -20.89
C PHE A 114 2.93 24.55 -19.93
N TRP A 115 3.56 23.41 -20.20
CA TRP A 115 4.61 22.86 -19.34
C TRP A 115 5.96 23.48 -19.68
N LEU A 116 6.25 24.58 -18.99
CA LEU A 116 7.42 25.44 -19.23
C LEU A 116 8.76 24.75 -18.97
N ALA A 117 8.74 23.76 -18.08
CA ALA A 117 9.83 22.86 -17.77
C ALA A 117 9.25 21.51 -17.31
N ALA A 118 9.72 20.44 -17.92
CA ALA A 118 9.38 19.07 -17.59
C ALA A 118 10.68 18.26 -17.56
N SER A 119 11.16 17.91 -16.36
CA SER A 119 12.42 17.19 -16.09
C SER A 119 13.72 17.97 -16.37
N ASP A 120 13.72 18.91 -17.31
CA ASP A 120 14.87 19.75 -17.64
C ASP A 120 14.53 21.26 -17.55
N ILE A 121 15.54 22.06 -17.19
CA ILE A 121 15.46 23.52 -17.20
C ILE A 121 15.91 24.03 -18.59
N PRO A 122 15.09 24.81 -19.31
CA PRO A 122 15.47 25.36 -20.60
C PRO A 122 16.63 26.35 -20.45
N ASN A 123 17.63 26.23 -21.33
CA ASN A 123 18.76 27.19 -21.38
C ASN A 123 18.37 28.50 -22.07
N ILE A 124 17.38 28.44 -22.97
CA ILE A 124 16.78 29.58 -23.64
C ILE A 124 15.29 29.59 -23.26
N PRO A 125 14.75 30.67 -22.68
CA PRO A 125 13.37 30.70 -22.24
C PRO A 125 12.39 30.42 -23.39
N ASN A 126 11.35 29.65 -23.08
CA ASN A 126 10.23 29.42 -23.98
C ASN A 126 9.36 30.68 -24.12
N ARG A 127 8.44 30.67 -25.08
CA ARG A 127 7.48 31.76 -25.35
C ARG A 127 6.07 31.21 -25.37
N VAL A 128 5.18 31.73 -24.54
CA VAL A 128 3.74 31.42 -24.56
C VAL A 128 3.02 32.62 -25.16
N THR A 129 2.22 32.41 -26.20
CA THR A 129 1.73 33.50 -27.03
C THR A 129 0.32 34.01 -26.68
N ASP A 130 -0.49 33.22 -25.99
CA ASP A 130 -1.92 33.46 -25.82
C ASP A 130 -2.50 33.10 -24.44
N PHE A 131 -1.64 32.94 -23.42
CA PHE A 131 -2.04 32.60 -22.05
C PHE A 131 -3.22 33.44 -21.53
N SER A 132 -4.29 32.75 -21.15
CA SER A 132 -5.54 33.29 -20.64
C SER A 132 -5.75 32.92 -19.17
N GLN A 133 -5.47 33.88 -18.28
CA GLN A 133 -5.58 33.68 -16.83
C GLN A 133 -6.98 33.23 -16.39
N GLY A 134 -7.05 32.19 -15.56
CA GLY A 134 -8.29 31.60 -15.06
C GLY A 134 -8.95 30.61 -16.03
N GLU A 135 -8.38 30.42 -17.21
CA GLU A 135 -8.72 29.37 -18.18
C GLU A 135 -7.55 28.40 -18.34
N ASP A 136 -6.35 28.93 -18.52
CA ASP A 136 -5.10 28.16 -18.72
C ASP A 136 -4.26 28.03 -17.44
N VAL A 137 -3.33 27.08 -17.44
CA VAL A 137 -2.33 26.90 -16.38
C VAL A 137 -0.92 26.74 -16.93
N LEU A 138 0.05 27.16 -16.12
CA LEU A 138 1.49 27.04 -16.40
C LEU A 138 2.06 25.86 -15.60
N GLY A 139 2.50 24.83 -16.31
CA GLY A 139 3.10 23.63 -15.73
C GLY A 139 4.59 23.80 -15.45
N ILE A 140 5.04 23.36 -14.27
CA ILE A 140 6.46 23.19 -13.94
C ILE A 140 6.58 21.85 -13.21
N GLY A 141 7.38 20.92 -13.71
CA GLY A 141 7.59 19.66 -13.01
C GLY A 141 8.88 18.93 -13.33
N GLY A 142 9.21 17.95 -12.49
CA GLY A 142 10.44 17.15 -12.61
C GLY A 142 11.73 17.91 -12.29
N LEU A 143 11.65 19.03 -11.56
CA LEU A 143 12.80 19.86 -11.18
C LEU A 143 13.17 19.66 -9.71
N ASP A 144 13.48 18.43 -9.33
CA ASP A 144 13.59 17.96 -7.95
C ASP A 144 14.46 18.86 -7.06
N GLY A 145 13.91 19.29 -5.93
CA GLY A 145 14.56 20.17 -4.95
C GLY A 145 14.87 21.59 -5.46
N THR A 146 14.49 21.92 -6.69
CA THR A 146 14.63 23.26 -7.29
C THR A 146 13.31 24.01 -7.27
N VAL A 147 12.20 23.33 -7.55
CA VAL A 147 10.84 23.90 -7.52
C VAL A 147 9.89 22.91 -6.87
N ASP A 148 9.50 23.19 -5.62
CA ASP A 148 8.54 22.36 -4.87
C ASP A 148 7.22 23.08 -4.63
N SER A 149 7.19 24.40 -4.82
CA SER A 149 5.99 25.20 -4.65
C SER A 149 6.05 26.51 -5.43
N PHE A 150 4.92 27.23 -5.48
CA PHE A 150 4.87 28.56 -6.08
C PHE A 150 5.81 29.57 -5.40
N ALA A 151 6.27 29.30 -4.17
CA ALA A 151 7.24 30.15 -3.48
C ALA A 151 8.61 30.19 -4.18
N ASP A 152 8.93 29.17 -4.98
CA ASP A 152 10.19 29.06 -5.73
C ASP A 152 10.12 29.75 -7.09
N VAL A 153 8.91 30.15 -7.52
CA VAL A 153 8.64 30.81 -8.79
C VAL A 153 8.73 32.33 -8.61
N THR A 154 9.53 32.96 -9.47
CA THR A 154 9.67 34.42 -9.59
C THR A 154 8.99 34.91 -10.86
N VAL A 155 7.98 35.76 -10.70
CA VAL A 155 7.24 36.37 -11.81
C VAL A 155 7.62 37.84 -11.94
N THR A 156 8.04 38.26 -13.14
CA THR A 156 8.43 39.66 -13.42
C THR A 156 7.73 40.19 -14.66
N GLU A 157 6.96 41.27 -14.52
CA GLU A 157 6.36 41.98 -15.65
C GLU A 157 7.32 43.05 -16.18
N ALA A 158 7.60 43.04 -17.49
CA ALA A 158 8.39 44.06 -18.15
C ALA A 158 7.99 44.21 -19.63
N GLY A 159 7.83 45.46 -20.08
CA GLY A 159 7.67 45.76 -21.51
C GLY A 159 6.36 45.26 -22.14
N GLY A 160 5.33 44.96 -21.33
CA GLY A 160 4.06 44.41 -21.80
C GLY A 160 4.01 42.88 -21.86
N ASN A 161 5.03 42.21 -21.32
CA ASN A 161 5.12 40.76 -21.18
C ASN A 161 5.39 40.39 -19.72
N THR A 162 5.16 39.13 -19.38
CA THR A 162 5.49 38.55 -18.08
C THR A 162 6.50 37.43 -18.23
N THR A 163 7.60 37.49 -17.48
CA THR A 163 8.59 36.40 -17.40
C THR A 163 8.32 35.55 -16.17
N VAL A 164 8.27 34.24 -16.37
CA VAL A 164 8.25 33.21 -15.33
C VAL A 164 9.65 32.63 -15.20
N ALA A 165 10.21 32.71 -14.00
CA ALA A 165 11.57 32.29 -13.70
C ALA A 165 11.63 31.56 -12.36
N ILE A 166 12.74 30.87 -12.12
CA ILE A 166 13.04 30.18 -10.86
C ILE A 166 14.37 30.71 -10.30
N GLU A 167 14.83 30.15 -9.19
CA GLU A 167 16.10 30.54 -8.54
C GLU A 167 16.18 32.07 -8.27
N ASN A 168 15.10 32.63 -7.70
CA ASN A 168 14.95 34.07 -7.44
C ASN A 168 15.00 34.97 -8.70
N GLY A 169 14.68 34.42 -9.87
CA GLY A 169 14.58 35.15 -11.13
C GLY A 169 15.81 35.08 -12.02
N ASP A 170 16.87 34.39 -11.60
CA ASP A 170 18.11 34.25 -12.38
C ASP A 170 17.97 33.23 -13.52
N THR A 171 17.00 32.32 -13.42
CA THR A 171 16.77 31.23 -14.37
C THR A 171 15.38 31.35 -14.99
N PRO A 172 15.22 32.09 -16.11
CA PRO A 172 13.95 32.26 -16.80
C PRO A 172 13.52 30.98 -17.52
N LEU A 173 12.29 30.52 -17.27
CA LEU A 173 11.69 29.36 -17.92
C LEU A 173 10.92 29.76 -19.18
N ALA A 174 10.10 30.82 -19.08
CA ALA A 174 9.31 31.29 -20.19
C ALA A 174 8.96 32.78 -20.12
N THR A 175 8.61 33.34 -21.27
CA THR A 175 7.95 34.65 -21.40
C THR A 175 6.54 34.47 -21.92
N LEU A 176 5.57 35.01 -21.19
CA LEU A 176 4.17 35.14 -21.61
C LEU A 176 4.05 36.44 -22.40
N GLU A 177 3.83 36.34 -23.70
CA GLU A 177 3.79 37.49 -24.59
C GLU A 177 2.45 38.23 -24.47
N GLY A 178 2.49 39.54 -24.28
CA GLY A 178 1.28 40.37 -24.17
C GLY A 178 0.52 40.25 -22.85
N PHE A 179 0.89 39.31 -21.97
CA PHE A 179 0.29 39.17 -20.65
C PHE A 179 0.90 40.19 -19.66
N THR A 180 0.04 40.83 -18.87
CA THR A 180 0.39 41.86 -17.86
C THR A 180 -0.44 41.73 -16.57
N GLY A 181 -1.06 40.57 -16.36
CA GLY A 181 -1.83 40.29 -15.14
C GLY A 181 -0.93 39.86 -13.97
N GLU A 182 -1.52 39.82 -12.77
CA GLU A 182 -0.86 39.27 -11.58
C GLU A 182 -1.07 37.76 -11.56
N LEU A 183 0.00 36.97 -11.70
CA LEU A 183 -0.06 35.52 -11.55
C LEU A 183 0.00 35.11 -10.07
N THR A 184 -0.78 34.09 -9.73
CA THR A 184 -0.90 33.52 -8.38
C THR A 184 -0.65 32.01 -8.44
N ALA A 185 -0.60 31.35 -7.28
CA ALA A 185 -0.41 29.90 -7.22
C ALA A 185 -1.49 29.11 -7.99
N ASP A 186 -2.71 29.65 -8.13
CA ASP A 186 -3.81 28.98 -8.84
C ASP A 186 -3.60 28.96 -10.37
N ASP A 187 -2.68 29.78 -10.89
CA ASP A 187 -2.33 29.85 -12.32
C ASP A 187 -1.24 28.83 -12.70
N PHE A 188 -0.76 28.03 -11.74
CA PHE A 188 0.33 27.07 -11.91
C PHE A 188 -0.06 25.66 -11.53
N ALA A 189 0.43 24.70 -12.31
CA ALA A 189 0.47 23.28 -11.95
C ALA A 189 1.93 22.90 -11.64
N ILE A 190 2.29 22.86 -10.35
CA ILE A 190 3.64 22.49 -9.91
C ILE A 190 3.63 21.03 -9.47
N VAL A 191 4.44 20.22 -10.15
CA VAL A 191 4.62 18.80 -9.86
C VAL A 191 6.07 18.58 -9.46
N SER A 192 6.33 18.56 -8.15
CA SER A 192 7.58 17.97 -7.65
C SER A 192 7.57 16.50 -8.09
N ALA A 193 8.65 15.98 -8.69
CA ALA A 193 8.70 14.53 -8.84
C ALA A 193 8.69 13.98 -7.42
N ASP A 194 7.78 13.04 -7.16
CA ASP A 194 7.75 12.30 -5.90
C ASP A 194 9.19 11.99 -5.47
N GLU A 195 9.50 12.22 -4.19
CA GLU A 195 10.74 11.71 -3.62
C GLU A 195 10.91 10.26 -4.09
N PRO A 196 12.14 9.83 -4.46
CA PRO A 196 12.36 8.42 -4.80
C PRO A 196 11.68 7.58 -3.72
N PRO A 197 10.94 6.52 -4.08
CA PRO A 197 10.11 5.81 -3.12
C PRO A 197 10.96 5.58 -1.87
N VAL A 198 10.47 6.11 -0.74
CA VAL A 198 11.08 5.77 0.53
C VAL A 198 10.96 4.25 0.62
N ASP A 199 11.87 3.66 1.37
CA ASP A 199 11.81 2.24 1.61
C ASP A 199 10.75 1.99 2.69
N GLU A 200 9.72 1.22 2.35
CA GLU A 200 8.57 0.99 3.22
C GLU A 200 8.90 -0.13 4.22
N ALA A 201 8.27 -0.11 5.41
CA ALA A 201 8.35 -1.29 6.27
C ALA A 201 7.49 -2.43 5.71
N PRO A 202 7.90 -3.71 5.88
CA PRO A 202 7.10 -4.83 5.43
C PRO A 202 5.75 -4.91 6.16
N THR A 203 4.76 -5.54 5.54
CA THR A 203 3.46 -5.83 6.14
C THR A 203 3.38 -7.30 6.49
N VAL A 204 3.15 -7.62 7.78
CA VAL A 204 2.96 -8.99 8.27
C VAL A 204 1.46 -9.26 8.39
N GLU A 205 0.97 -10.36 7.81
CA GLU A 205 -0.44 -10.74 7.95
C GLU A 205 -0.70 -11.34 9.35
N GLU A 206 -1.74 -10.85 10.03
CA GLU A 206 -2.21 -11.47 11.27
C GLU A 206 -2.74 -12.88 10.98
N ALA A 207 -2.44 -13.83 11.87
CA ALA A 207 -2.79 -15.23 11.67
C ALA A 207 -3.28 -15.90 12.94
N THR A 208 -4.17 -16.88 12.78
CA THR A 208 -4.57 -17.79 13.85
C THR A 208 -4.34 -19.22 13.39
N PHE A 209 -3.65 -19.99 14.21
CA PHE A 209 -3.36 -21.41 13.98
C PHE A 209 -3.88 -22.26 15.13
N GLU A 210 -3.98 -23.56 14.89
CA GLU A 210 -4.32 -24.55 15.90
C GLU A 210 -3.23 -25.63 15.93
N VAL A 211 -2.87 -26.11 17.11
CA VAL A 211 -1.96 -27.24 17.29
C VAL A 211 -2.48 -28.12 18.43
N GLU A 212 -2.34 -29.43 18.29
CA GLU A 212 -2.64 -30.37 19.39
C GLU A 212 -1.66 -30.09 20.54
N GLU A 213 -2.15 -30.09 21.78
CA GLU A 213 -1.29 -30.02 22.96
C GLU A 213 -0.29 -31.19 23.02
N GLU A 214 0.77 -31.02 23.83
CA GLU A 214 1.88 -31.98 23.94
C GLU A 214 2.53 -32.39 22.60
N SER A 215 2.29 -31.63 21.52
CA SER A 215 2.88 -31.89 20.22
C SER A 215 4.40 -31.90 20.32
N ALA A 216 5.03 -32.89 19.70
CA ALA A 216 6.47 -33.04 19.79
C ALA A 216 7.21 -31.83 19.19
N VAL A 217 8.36 -31.48 19.79
CA VAL A 217 9.27 -30.44 19.26
C VAL A 217 9.53 -30.63 17.76
N GLY A 218 9.39 -29.55 17.00
CA GLY A 218 9.50 -29.50 15.54
C GLY A 218 8.20 -29.79 14.80
N THR A 219 7.07 -29.98 15.49
CA THR A 219 5.75 -30.06 14.86
C THR A 219 5.42 -28.73 14.18
N GLU A 220 5.00 -28.78 12.91
CA GLU A 220 4.62 -27.61 12.12
C GLU A 220 3.25 -27.09 12.57
N VAL A 221 3.19 -25.81 12.95
CA VAL A 221 1.97 -25.14 13.43
C VAL A 221 1.30 -24.38 12.29
N GLY A 222 2.07 -23.57 11.57
CA GLY A 222 1.56 -22.73 10.49
C GLY A 222 2.64 -21.83 9.91
N THR A 223 2.34 -21.16 8.80
CA THR A 223 3.27 -20.22 8.15
C THR A 223 2.68 -18.82 8.16
N VAL A 224 3.42 -17.86 8.72
CA VAL A 224 3.09 -16.44 8.66
C VAL A 224 3.64 -15.86 7.38
N THR A 225 2.81 -15.08 6.69
CA THR A 225 3.20 -14.39 5.47
C THR A 225 3.44 -12.92 5.74
N ALA A 226 4.52 -12.39 5.17
CA ALA A 226 4.77 -10.97 5.11
C ALA A 226 5.15 -10.57 3.69
N THR A 227 4.82 -9.35 3.33
CA THR A 227 5.14 -8.76 2.03
C THR A 227 5.77 -7.40 2.20
N ASP A 228 6.78 -7.15 1.40
CA ASP A 228 7.39 -5.84 1.25
C ASP A 228 6.96 -5.24 -0.10
N ALA A 229 6.74 -3.93 -0.16
CA ALA A 229 6.22 -3.27 -1.36
C ALA A 229 7.27 -3.21 -2.48
N GLU A 230 8.53 -3.11 -2.10
CA GLU A 230 9.70 -3.05 -2.98
C GLU A 230 10.22 -4.46 -3.32
N GLY A 231 9.79 -5.46 -2.54
CA GLY A 231 10.11 -6.86 -2.74
C GLY A 231 11.44 -7.26 -2.11
N ASP A 232 11.84 -6.56 -1.04
CA ASP A 232 13.06 -6.83 -0.30
C ASP A 232 13.00 -8.19 0.44
N ASP A 233 14.19 -8.77 0.69
CA ASP A 233 14.32 -10.01 1.43
C ASP A 233 13.99 -9.78 2.92
N LEU A 234 13.21 -10.69 3.51
CA LEU A 234 12.70 -10.56 4.88
C LEU A 234 13.38 -11.50 5.87
N THR A 235 13.62 -10.99 7.08
CA THR A 235 14.03 -11.78 8.24
C THR A 235 12.94 -11.79 9.30
N PHE A 236 12.49 -12.99 9.69
CA PHE A 236 11.43 -13.17 10.68
C PHE A 236 11.97 -13.40 12.09
N ALA A 237 11.22 -12.93 13.09
CA ALA A 237 11.41 -13.27 14.50
C ALA A 237 10.07 -13.24 15.25
N ILE A 238 10.03 -13.90 16.41
CA ILE A 238 8.90 -13.82 17.35
C ILE A 238 9.29 -12.91 18.52
N SER A 239 8.34 -12.10 18.97
CA SER A 239 8.41 -11.26 20.15
C SER A 239 7.21 -11.53 21.05
N GLY A 240 7.46 -11.77 22.34
CA GLY A 240 6.39 -11.99 23.33
C GLY A 240 5.89 -13.44 23.44
N ASP A 241 6.61 -14.39 22.86
CA ASP A 241 6.35 -15.82 23.10
C ASP A 241 6.51 -16.18 24.57
N LEU A 242 5.70 -17.12 25.06
CA LEU A 242 5.66 -17.51 26.46
C LEU A 242 6.52 -18.74 26.70
N ASP A 243 7.23 -18.69 27.83
CA ASP A 243 7.93 -19.79 28.50
C ASP A 243 7.11 -20.05 29.77
N VAL A 244 6.24 -21.06 29.71
CA VAL A 244 5.20 -21.31 30.74
C VAL A 244 5.81 -22.00 31.95
N ASP A 245 6.75 -22.91 31.74
CA ASP A 245 7.40 -23.68 32.78
C ASP A 245 8.60 -22.96 33.45
N GLY A 246 9.13 -21.93 32.76
CA GLY A 246 10.20 -21.03 33.22
C GLY A 246 11.61 -21.61 33.05
N ASP A 247 11.83 -22.57 32.15
CA ASP A 247 13.12 -23.22 31.96
C ASP A 247 14.09 -22.47 31.02
N GLY A 248 13.58 -21.48 30.28
CA GLY A 248 14.31 -20.60 29.39
C GLY A 248 14.21 -20.94 27.89
N GLU A 249 13.44 -21.95 27.51
CA GLU A 249 12.96 -22.17 26.14
C GLU A 249 11.50 -21.69 26.05
N ALA A 250 11.12 -21.07 24.93
CA ALA A 250 9.74 -20.60 24.75
C ALA A 250 8.98 -21.62 23.87
N ALA A 251 7.65 -21.59 23.95
CA ALA A 251 6.77 -22.57 23.32
C ALA A 251 7.01 -22.73 21.80
N PHE A 252 7.29 -21.64 21.06
CA PHE A 252 7.36 -21.64 19.60
C PHE A 252 8.67 -21.05 19.04
N ALA A 253 9.01 -21.51 17.84
CA ALA A 253 10.09 -20.95 17.03
C ALA A 253 9.58 -20.63 15.63
N ILE A 254 10.18 -19.63 14.99
CA ILE A 254 9.93 -19.26 13.59
C ILE A 254 11.21 -19.35 12.77
N ASP A 255 11.10 -19.84 11.53
CA ASP A 255 12.22 -19.85 10.59
C ASP A 255 12.18 -18.69 9.59
N GLN A 256 13.18 -18.63 8.69
CA GLN A 256 13.30 -17.56 7.68
C GLN A 256 12.19 -17.59 6.61
N THR A 257 11.42 -18.67 6.52
CA THR A 257 10.28 -18.78 5.60
C THR A 257 8.96 -18.39 6.26
N GLY A 258 8.99 -17.99 7.54
CA GLY A 258 7.81 -17.67 8.34
C GLY A 258 7.12 -18.91 8.93
N LEU A 259 7.72 -20.11 8.82
CA LEU A 259 7.15 -21.34 9.39
C LEU A 259 7.34 -21.35 10.90
N ILE A 260 6.23 -21.43 11.62
CA ILE A 260 6.17 -21.61 13.07
C ILE A 260 6.14 -23.10 13.39
N THR A 261 6.99 -23.50 14.33
CA THR A 261 7.06 -24.86 14.86
C THR A 261 7.04 -24.86 16.38
N VAL A 262 6.55 -25.94 16.98
CA VAL A 262 6.73 -26.20 18.42
C VAL A 262 8.22 -26.24 18.74
N ASN A 263 8.67 -25.37 19.64
CA ASN A 263 10.04 -25.30 20.11
C ASN A 263 10.21 -26.02 21.45
N ASP A 264 9.26 -25.84 22.36
CA ASP A 264 9.17 -26.58 23.61
C ASP A 264 7.80 -27.26 23.73
N SER A 265 7.81 -28.59 23.84
CA SER A 265 6.58 -29.36 23.97
C SER A 265 5.99 -29.30 25.38
N ASP A 266 6.82 -29.03 26.39
CA ASP A 266 6.38 -29.07 27.79
C ASP A 266 5.68 -27.75 28.19
N ASP A 267 5.76 -26.71 27.34
CA ASP A 267 5.06 -25.43 27.48
C ASP A 267 3.61 -25.46 26.94
N ILE A 268 3.27 -26.39 26.04
CA ILE A 268 1.99 -26.42 25.33
C ILE A 268 1.00 -27.43 25.93
N ASP A 269 0.55 -27.14 27.15
CA ASP A 269 -0.45 -27.89 27.91
C ASP A 269 -1.76 -27.07 28.00
N PHE A 270 -2.88 -27.62 27.50
CA PHE A 270 -4.17 -26.94 27.40
C PHE A 270 -4.78 -26.63 28.77
N GLU A 271 -4.58 -27.50 29.77
CA GLU A 271 -5.09 -27.30 31.12
C GLU A 271 -4.42 -26.11 31.81
N THR A 272 -3.18 -25.79 31.43
CA THR A 272 -2.44 -24.64 31.94
C THR A 272 -2.57 -23.38 31.07
N GLN A 273 -2.51 -23.51 29.75
CA GLN A 273 -2.49 -22.41 28.80
C GLN A 273 -3.19 -22.78 27.48
N GLN A 274 -4.43 -22.34 27.31
CA GLN A 274 -5.27 -22.72 26.15
C GLN A 274 -4.88 -22.05 24.83
N SER A 275 -4.17 -20.93 24.87
CA SER A 275 -3.80 -20.16 23.67
C SER A 275 -2.54 -19.33 23.89
N PHE A 276 -1.78 -19.08 22.83
CA PHE A 276 -0.58 -18.25 22.84
C PHE A 276 -0.77 -17.09 21.89
N ASP A 277 -0.61 -15.87 22.42
CA ASP A 277 -0.65 -14.63 21.63
C ASP A 277 0.73 -13.99 21.63
N PHE A 278 1.34 -13.86 20.46
CA PHE A 278 2.65 -13.21 20.29
C PHE A 278 2.71 -12.39 19.01
N GLU A 279 3.72 -11.53 18.90
CA GLU A 279 3.96 -10.70 17.73
C GLU A 279 5.04 -11.34 16.86
N VAL A 280 4.77 -11.48 15.56
CA VAL A 280 5.79 -11.80 14.56
C VAL A 280 6.28 -10.52 13.91
N THR A 281 7.59 -10.34 13.91
CA THR A 281 8.27 -9.22 13.24
C THR A 281 8.88 -9.69 11.93
N ALA A 282 8.77 -8.90 10.88
CA ALA A 282 9.55 -9.03 9.65
C ALA A 282 10.42 -7.78 9.48
N GLU A 283 11.73 -7.96 9.31
CA GLU A 283 12.69 -6.90 9.03
C GLU A 283 13.21 -7.03 7.59
N ASP A 284 13.16 -5.94 6.82
CA ASP A 284 13.73 -5.88 5.47
C ASP A 284 15.27 -5.73 5.48
N THR A 285 15.89 -5.69 4.31
CA THR A 285 17.36 -5.58 4.20
C THR A 285 17.93 -4.23 4.64
N ASN A 286 17.07 -3.23 4.80
CA ASN A 286 17.43 -1.85 5.08
C ASN A 286 17.15 -1.47 6.55
N GLY A 287 16.49 -2.36 7.28
CA GLY A 287 16.25 -2.30 8.72
C GLY A 287 14.89 -1.73 9.11
N ASN A 288 13.92 -1.62 8.20
CA ASN A 288 12.56 -1.30 8.60
C ASN A 288 11.84 -2.56 9.06
N ILE A 289 10.94 -2.40 10.04
CA ILE A 289 10.32 -3.52 10.74
C ILE A 289 8.80 -3.40 10.65
N GLY A 290 8.18 -4.45 10.10
CA GLY A 290 6.76 -4.72 10.15
C GLY A 290 6.40 -5.68 11.26
N THR A 291 5.19 -5.58 11.82
CA THR A 291 4.71 -6.52 12.84
C THR A 291 3.28 -6.99 12.59
N GLY A 292 2.98 -8.20 13.03
CA GLY A 292 1.65 -8.82 12.94
C GLY A 292 1.39 -9.72 14.15
N ASN A 293 0.17 -9.70 14.67
CA ASN A 293 -0.22 -10.54 15.79
C ASN A 293 -0.53 -11.96 15.30
N VAL A 294 -0.04 -12.95 16.04
CA VAL A 294 -0.32 -14.36 15.79
C VAL A 294 -0.89 -14.99 17.05
N THR A 295 -1.98 -15.73 16.88
CA THR A 295 -2.60 -16.54 17.92
C THR A 295 -2.42 -18.01 17.58
N VAL A 296 -1.95 -18.82 18.51
CA VAL A 296 -1.95 -20.28 18.41
C VAL A 296 -2.88 -20.84 19.48
N ASP A 297 -4.00 -21.41 19.06
CA ASP A 297 -4.95 -22.08 19.95
C ASP A 297 -4.53 -23.55 20.12
N LEU A 298 -4.52 -24.02 21.37
CA LEU A 298 -4.27 -25.44 21.65
C LEU A 298 -5.56 -26.25 21.47
N ILE A 299 -5.44 -27.42 20.86
CA ILE A 299 -6.49 -28.42 20.80
C ILE A 299 -6.28 -29.38 21.97
N ASN A 300 -7.27 -29.46 22.86
CA ASN A 300 -7.27 -30.36 24.01
C ASN A 300 -7.42 -31.83 23.59
N ASP A 301 -6.65 -32.73 24.20
CA ASP A 301 -6.85 -34.18 24.20
C ASP A 301 -7.60 -34.63 25.48
N PRO A 302 -8.90 -34.92 25.42
CA PRO A 302 -9.66 -35.30 26.62
C PRO A 302 -9.20 -36.60 27.30
N ALA A 303 -8.22 -37.31 26.74
CA ALA A 303 -7.64 -38.53 27.30
C ALA A 303 -6.60 -38.26 28.40
N ASP A 304 -5.95 -37.10 28.41
CA ASP A 304 -4.99 -36.69 29.44
C ASP A 304 -5.56 -35.64 30.43
N ASP A 305 -6.75 -35.10 30.11
CA ASP A 305 -7.62 -34.38 31.05
C ASP A 305 -7.46 -34.99 32.45
N PRO A 306 -7.13 -34.20 33.48
CA PRO A 306 -7.03 -34.72 34.83
C PRO A 306 -8.34 -35.42 35.14
N GLU A 307 -8.28 -36.75 35.39
CA GLU A 307 -9.48 -37.53 35.65
C GLU A 307 -10.36 -36.74 36.60
N PRO A 308 -11.65 -36.51 36.26
CA PRO A 308 -12.52 -35.75 37.12
C PRO A 308 -12.45 -36.38 38.50
N GLY A 309 -11.79 -35.70 39.43
CA GLY A 309 -11.44 -36.32 40.71
C GLY A 309 -12.74 -36.86 41.30
N GLU A 310 -12.76 -38.15 41.71
CA GLU A 310 -13.96 -38.75 42.31
C GLU A 310 -14.53 -37.74 43.30
N LEU A 311 -15.65 -37.10 42.95
CA LEU A 311 -16.21 -36.09 43.80
C LEU A 311 -16.61 -36.83 45.05
N GLN A 312 -15.86 -36.62 46.14
CA GLN A 312 -16.03 -37.38 47.36
C GLN A 312 -17.46 -37.20 47.88
N SER A 313 -18.09 -36.07 47.50
CA SER A 313 -19.46 -35.67 47.78
C SER A 313 -20.53 -36.14 46.78
N ASP A 314 -20.19 -36.84 45.68
CA ASP A 314 -21.17 -37.48 44.79
C ASP A 314 -21.60 -38.83 45.36
N PHE A 315 -22.49 -38.77 46.35
CA PHE A 315 -22.94 -39.97 47.06
C PHE A 315 -23.88 -40.84 46.23
N ASN A 316 -24.44 -40.30 45.15
CA ASN A 316 -25.44 -40.98 44.33
C ASN A 316 -24.88 -41.52 43.00
N GLY A 317 -23.66 -41.10 42.63
CA GLY A 317 -22.90 -41.59 41.49
C GLY A 317 -23.44 -41.07 40.15
N ASP A 318 -24.08 -39.91 40.14
CA ASP A 318 -24.62 -39.28 38.92
C ASP A 318 -23.66 -38.26 38.28
N GLY A 319 -22.45 -38.13 38.84
CA GLY A 319 -21.40 -37.24 38.35
C GLY A 319 -21.66 -35.77 38.67
N LEU A 320 -22.61 -35.43 39.53
CA LEU A 320 -22.93 -34.05 39.87
C LEU A 320 -23.12 -33.90 41.39
N VAL A 321 -22.29 -33.13 42.08
CA VAL A 321 -22.53 -32.83 43.51
C VAL A 321 -23.63 -31.78 43.61
N ASN A 322 -24.85 -32.20 43.93
CA ASN A 322 -26.00 -31.32 43.92
C ASN A 322 -26.97 -31.58 45.10
N LEU A 323 -28.19 -31.04 45.00
CA LEU A 323 -29.20 -31.17 46.04
C LEU A 323 -29.60 -32.64 46.32
N ASN A 324 -29.42 -33.54 45.35
CA ASN A 324 -29.63 -34.98 45.52
C ASN A 324 -28.62 -35.55 46.52
N ASP A 325 -27.35 -35.20 46.39
CA ASP A 325 -26.28 -35.60 47.31
C ASP A 325 -26.43 -34.94 48.67
N LEU A 326 -26.86 -33.68 48.70
CA LEU A 326 -27.22 -33.02 49.97
C LEU A 326 -28.36 -33.77 50.67
N GLY A 327 -29.29 -34.36 49.92
CA GLY A 327 -30.33 -35.22 50.45
C GLY A 327 -29.77 -36.48 51.11
N VAL A 328 -28.77 -37.11 50.49
CA VAL A 328 -28.07 -38.28 51.03
C VAL A 328 -27.26 -37.90 52.28
N PHE A 329 -26.54 -36.79 52.24
CA PHE A 329 -25.77 -36.24 53.36
C PHE A 329 -26.68 -35.90 54.56
N ALA A 330 -27.78 -35.19 54.31
CA ALA A 330 -28.71 -34.75 55.35
C ALA A 330 -29.40 -35.93 56.06
N ALA A 331 -29.57 -37.08 55.38
CA ALA A 331 -30.12 -38.28 55.99
C ALA A 331 -29.18 -38.91 57.02
N ALA A 332 -27.87 -38.74 56.85
CA ALA A 332 -26.83 -39.25 57.76
C ALA A 332 -26.30 -38.20 58.75
N PHE A 333 -26.66 -36.92 58.58
CA PHE A 333 -26.13 -35.84 59.41
C PHE A 333 -26.45 -36.02 60.90
N GLY A 334 -25.40 -35.95 61.73
CA GLY A 334 -25.46 -36.14 63.17
C GLY A 334 -25.45 -37.61 63.62
N THR A 335 -25.23 -38.55 62.71
CA THR A 335 -25.05 -39.98 63.02
C THR A 335 -23.58 -40.33 63.20
N SER A 336 -23.34 -41.45 63.88
CA SER A 336 -22.02 -41.98 64.23
C SER A 336 -21.90 -43.44 63.86
N ASP A 337 -20.67 -43.94 63.71
CA ASP A 337 -20.43 -45.36 63.45
C ASP A 337 -21.14 -46.26 64.50
N GLY A 338 -22.03 -47.11 64.01
CA GLY A 338 -22.90 -47.97 64.82
C GLY A 338 -24.36 -47.51 64.94
N ASP A 339 -24.73 -46.33 64.45
CA ASP A 339 -26.13 -45.90 64.34
C ASP A 339 -26.83 -46.55 63.12
N ASP A 340 -28.12 -46.88 63.26
CA ASP A 340 -28.90 -47.56 62.20
C ASP A 340 -28.99 -46.78 60.87
N ASN A 341 -28.75 -45.45 60.91
CA ASN A 341 -28.82 -44.55 59.76
C ASN A 341 -27.45 -43.96 59.38
N PHE A 342 -26.35 -44.51 59.92
CA PHE A 342 -25.02 -44.05 59.55
C PHE A 342 -24.71 -44.38 58.08
N ASN A 343 -24.23 -43.38 57.34
CA ASN A 343 -23.73 -43.56 55.99
C ASN A 343 -22.23 -43.22 55.96
N ALA A 344 -21.40 -44.24 55.78
CA ALA A 344 -19.95 -44.09 55.73
C ALA A 344 -19.48 -43.21 54.56
N SER A 345 -20.26 -43.09 53.47
CA SER A 345 -19.88 -42.20 52.37
C SER A 345 -20.02 -40.72 52.76
N ALA A 346 -20.90 -40.39 53.71
CA ALA A 346 -21.12 -39.02 54.17
C ALA A 346 -20.11 -38.57 55.25
N ASP A 347 -19.28 -39.49 55.77
CA ASP A 347 -18.16 -39.20 56.69
C ASP A 347 -16.91 -38.85 55.87
N LEU A 348 -16.92 -37.66 55.27
CA LEU A 348 -15.87 -37.18 54.37
C LEU A 348 -14.53 -36.97 55.09
N THR A 349 -14.56 -36.71 56.39
CA THR A 349 -13.37 -36.56 57.23
C THR A 349 -12.81 -37.90 57.74
N GLY A 350 -13.60 -38.98 57.68
CA GLY A 350 -13.23 -40.31 58.14
C GLY A 350 -13.08 -40.42 59.67
N ASP A 351 -13.75 -39.55 60.42
CA ASP A 351 -13.64 -39.48 61.89
C ASP A 351 -14.71 -40.31 62.63
N GLY A 352 -15.60 -40.96 61.88
CA GLY A 352 -16.70 -41.79 62.38
C GLY A 352 -17.94 -40.99 62.77
N LEU A 353 -18.02 -39.69 62.46
CA LEU A 353 -19.13 -38.79 62.78
C LEU A 353 -19.50 -37.89 61.60
N VAL A 354 -20.68 -38.08 61.01
CA VAL A 354 -21.16 -37.16 59.96
C VAL A 354 -21.62 -35.84 60.59
N ASN A 355 -20.83 -34.77 60.44
CA ASN A 355 -21.04 -33.51 61.14
C ASN A 355 -20.74 -32.26 60.28
N LEU A 356 -20.65 -31.08 60.91
CA LEU A 356 -20.42 -29.81 60.19
C LEU A 356 -19.06 -29.77 59.48
N ASN A 357 -18.07 -30.54 59.91
CA ASN A 357 -16.77 -30.61 59.25
C ASN A 357 -16.91 -31.31 57.90
N ASP A 358 -17.66 -32.41 57.83
CA ASP A 358 -17.99 -33.09 56.58
C ASP A 358 -18.87 -32.20 55.70
N LEU A 359 -19.81 -31.44 56.29
CA LEU A 359 -20.60 -30.47 55.54
C LEU A 359 -19.71 -29.37 54.92
N GLY A 360 -18.60 -29.02 55.57
CA GLY A 360 -17.61 -28.09 55.04
C GLY A 360 -16.96 -28.60 53.76
N ILE A 361 -16.62 -29.89 53.70
CA ILE A 361 -16.06 -30.56 52.52
C ILE A 361 -17.14 -30.69 51.43
N PHE A 362 -18.34 -31.12 51.80
CA PHE A 362 -19.48 -31.18 50.88
C PHE A 362 -19.77 -29.82 50.24
N ALA A 363 -19.77 -28.74 51.04
CA ALA A 363 -20.04 -27.40 50.56
C ALA A 363 -18.94 -26.86 49.64
N SER A 364 -17.68 -27.30 49.78
CA SER A 364 -16.61 -26.93 48.84
C SER A 364 -16.76 -27.59 47.48
N GLU A 365 -17.44 -28.73 47.41
CA GLU A 365 -17.68 -29.47 46.16
C GLU A 365 -19.08 -29.22 45.59
N PHE A 366 -19.95 -28.47 46.29
CA PHE A 366 -21.33 -28.27 45.86
C PHE A 366 -21.45 -27.49 44.54
N GLY A 367 -22.04 -28.12 43.53
CA GLY A 367 -22.12 -27.62 42.17
C GLY A 367 -21.01 -28.11 41.24
N ALA A 368 -20.06 -28.92 41.74
CA ALA A 368 -19.06 -29.58 40.92
C ALA A 368 -19.69 -30.72 40.09
N SER A 369 -19.07 -31.02 38.96
CA SER A 369 -19.42 -32.12 38.07
C SER A 369 -18.17 -32.92 37.72
N ALA A 370 -18.30 -34.25 37.72
CA ALA A 370 -17.32 -35.19 37.19
C ALA A 370 -17.60 -35.44 35.70
#